data_AF-A0A853I7C1-F1
#
_entry.id   AF-A0A853I7C1-F1
#
_cell.length_a   1.000
_cell.length_b   1.000
_cell.length_c   1.000
_cell.angle_alpha   90.00
_cell.angle_beta   90.00
_cell.angle_gamma   90.00
#
_symmetry.space_group_name_H-M   'P 1'
#
loop_
_entity.id
_entity.type
_entity.pdbx_description
1 polymer ?
#
loop_
_entity_poly.entity_id
_entity_poly.type
_entity_poly.pdbx_seq_one_letter_code
_entity_poly.pdbx_strand_id
1 'polypeptide(L)'
;MLTLMRRVGESLKIGDYRLILRARTVGGVTLTTIHRRHISIKEVEFGHPLKLDHEITVYSYPSNRESLSKSMGQAKLSISAPKHMKIERDEVETRFHRNQSYIGVMT
;
A
#
# COMPACT_ATOMS: atom_id res chain seq x y z
N MET A 1 0.41 -13.31 7.52
CA MET A 1 -0.41 -12.59 6.53
C MET A 1 -1.13 -11.45 7.22
N LEU A 2 -1.08 -10.24 6.67
CA LEU A 2 -1.78 -9.06 7.17
C LEU A 2 -2.76 -8.56 6.11
N THR A 3 -4.02 -8.31 6.46
CA THR A 3 -5.01 -7.74 5.54
C THR A 3 -5.45 -6.38 6.04
N LEU A 4 -5.43 -5.38 5.17
CA LEU A 4 -5.87 -4.03 5.49
C LEU A 4 -6.57 -3.37 4.30
N MET A 5 -7.37 -2.36 4.59
CA MET A 5 -8.00 -1.52 3.58
C MET A 5 -7.09 -0.33 3.29
N ARG A 6 -6.87 -0.03 2.00
CA ARG A 6 -6.17 1.18 1.55
C ARG A 6 -7.06 1.99 0.64
N ARG A 7 -6.91 3.31 0.72
CA ARG A 7 -7.50 4.28 -0.21
C ARG A 7 -6.56 4.57 -1.37
N VAL A 8 -7.07 5.16 -2.44
CA VAL A 8 -6.23 5.72 -3.50
C VAL A 8 -5.35 6.83 -2.91
N GLY A 9 -4.06 6.83 -3.26
CA GLY A 9 -3.03 7.71 -2.73
C GLY A 9 -2.38 7.22 -1.43
N GLU A 10 -3.00 6.25 -0.75
CA GLU A 10 -2.51 5.72 0.51
C GLU A 10 -1.43 4.65 0.28
N SER A 11 -0.37 4.72 1.09
CA SER A 11 0.84 3.90 0.97
C SER A 11 1.06 2.99 2.17
N LEU A 12 1.79 1.90 1.95
CA LEU A 12 2.25 0.99 2.99
C LEU A 12 3.70 0.59 2.70
N LYS A 13 4.46 0.35 3.76
CA LYS A 13 5.85 -0.07 3.71
C LYS A 13 5.96 -1.53 4.12
N ILE A 14 6.69 -2.33 3.37
CA ILE A 14 6.97 -3.75 3.64
C ILE A 14 8.49 -3.94 3.53
N GLY A 15 9.18 -3.97 4.66
CA GLY A 15 10.65 -3.90 4.66
C GLY A 15 11.13 -2.65 3.90
N ASP A 16 11.86 -2.85 2.80
CA ASP A 16 12.39 -1.78 1.94
C ASP A 16 11.46 -1.40 0.78
N TYR A 17 10.34 -2.10 0.61
CA TYR A 17 9.36 -1.80 -0.42
C TYR A 17 8.36 -0.76 0.10
N ARG A 18 8.04 0.24 -0.72
CA ARG A 18 6.86 1.09 -0.54
C ARG A 18 5.85 0.80 -1.63
N LEU A 19 4.64 0.46 -1.23
CA LEU A 19 3.52 0.16 -2.10
C LEU A 19 2.45 1.24 -1.96
N ILE A 20 1.98 1.79 -3.07
CA ILE A 20 0.99 2.86 -3.12
C ILE A 20 -0.20 2.40 -3.94
N LEU A 21 -1.40 2.47 -3.39
CA LEU A 21 -2.61 2.23 -4.17
C LEU A 21 -2.88 3.47 -5.03
N ARG A 22 -2.67 3.36 -6.34
CA ARG A 22 -2.77 4.50 -7.27
C ARG A 22 -4.15 4.66 -7.87
N ALA A 23 -4.82 3.55 -8.15
CA ALA A 23 -6.17 3.56 -8.70
C ALA A 23 -6.86 2.23 -8.36
N ARG A 24 -8.19 2.25 -8.42
CA ARG A 24 -9.02 1.05 -8.36
C ARG A 24 -9.99 1.06 -9.53
N THR A 25 -10.04 -0.05 -10.25
CA THR A 25 -10.97 -0.29 -11.36
C THR A 25 -12.00 -1.33 -10.95
N VAL A 26 -12.97 -1.63 -11.83
CA VAL A 26 -13.96 -2.68 -11.55
C VAL A 26 -13.29 -4.05 -11.39
N GLY A 27 -12.26 -4.33 -12.20
CA GLY A 27 -11.57 -5.62 -12.24
C GLY A 27 -10.30 -5.72 -11.40
N GLY A 28 -9.77 -4.62 -10.86
CA GLY A 28 -8.51 -4.67 -10.11
C GLY A 28 -8.06 -3.35 -9.52
N VAL A 29 -6.75 -3.24 -9.31
CA VAL A 29 -6.07 -2.07 -8.77
C VAL A 29 -4.81 -1.75 -9.55
N THR A 30 -4.44 -0.48 -9.56
CA THR A 30 -3.11 -0.06 -10.00
C THR A 30 -2.27 0.20 -8.77
N LEU A 31 -1.13 -0.49 -8.66
CA LEU A 31 -0.17 -0.34 -7.56
C LEU A 31 1.13 0.26 -8.08
N THR A 32 1.60 1.30 -7.40
CA THR A 32 2.98 1.77 -7.56
C THR A 32 3.84 1.07 -6.51
N THR A 33 4.93 0.44 -6.93
CA THR A 33 5.96 -0.12 -6.06
C THR A 33 7.23 0.71 -6.18
N ILE A 34 7.80 1.10 -5.05
CA ILE A 34 9.10 1.78 -4.97
C ILE A 34 10.05 0.89 -4.18
N HIS A 35 11.20 0.57 -4.75
CA HIS A 35 12.25 -0.22 -4.10
C HIS A 35 13.63 0.19 -4.65
N ARG A 36 14.58 0.51 -3.77
CA ARG A 36 15.97 0.89 -4.15
C ARG A 36 16.03 1.90 -5.31
N ARG A 37 15.25 2.99 -5.21
CA ARG A 37 15.11 4.05 -6.24
C ARG A 37 14.45 3.63 -7.56
N HIS A 38 13.99 2.39 -7.69
CA HIS A 38 13.22 1.93 -8.84
C HIS A 38 11.72 2.09 -8.56
N ILE A 39 11.01 2.62 -9.55
CA ILE A 39 9.55 2.79 -9.51
C ILE A 39 8.95 1.86 -10.56
N SER A 40 7.98 1.05 -10.15
CA SER A 40 7.20 0.20 -11.04
C SER A 40 5.72 0.47 -10.81
N ILE A 41 4.95 0.58 -11.89
CA ILE A 41 3.49 0.72 -11.85
C ILE A 41 2.92 -0.53 -12.50
N LYS A 42 2.05 -1.23 -11.78
CA LYS A 42 1.43 -2.48 -12.26
C LYS A 42 -0.06 -2.44 -12.02
N GLU A 43 -0.81 -2.88 -13.03
CA GLU A 43 -2.21 -3.25 -12.86
C GLU A 43 -2.28 -4.69 -12.34
N VAL A 44 -3.11 -4.89 -11.33
CA VAL A 44 -3.27 -6.17 -10.63
C VAL A 44 -4.76 -6.46 -10.56
N GLU A 45 -5.18 -7.46 -11.32
CA GLU A 45 -6.55 -7.97 -11.29
C GLU A 45 -6.88 -8.53 -9.91
N PHE A 46 -8.12 -8.38 -9.48
CA PHE A 46 -8.57 -8.95 -8.21
C PHE A 46 -8.45 -10.47 -8.21
N GLY A 47 -7.98 -11.03 -7.10
CA GLY A 47 -7.71 -12.47 -6.99
C GLY A 47 -6.38 -12.92 -7.61
N HIS A 48 -5.70 -12.07 -8.38
CA HIS A 48 -4.37 -12.36 -8.91
C HIS A 48 -3.28 -11.81 -7.99
N PRO A 49 -2.33 -12.64 -7.53
CA PRO A 49 -1.24 -12.18 -6.67
C PRO A 49 -0.22 -11.35 -7.45
N LEU A 50 0.17 -10.21 -6.87
CA LEU A 50 1.38 -9.50 -7.24
C LEU A 50 2.55 -10.00 -6.39
N LYS A 51 3.53 -10.64 -7.03
CA LYS A 51 4.83 -10.95 -6.41
C LYS A 51 5.72 -9.72 -6.49
N LEU A 52 6.12 -9.18 -5.33
CA LEU A 52 7.10 -8.08 -5.26
C LEU A 52 8.53 -8.64 -5.28
N ASP A 53 8.73 -9.79 -4.64
CA ASP A 53 9.97 -10.56 -4.61
C ASP A 53 9.63 -12.04 -4.32
N HIS A 54 10.63 -12.90 -4.15
CA HIS A 54 10.50 -14.31 -3.79
C HIS A 54 9.73 -14.53 -2.47
N GLU A 55 9.82 -13.59 -1.53
CA GLU A 55 9.23 -13.74 -0.19
C GLU A 55 7.97 -12.89 0.05
N ILE A 56 7.69 -11.91 -0.82
CA ILE A 56 6.60 -10.94 -0.62
C ILE A 56 5.55 -11.09 -1.71
N THR A 57 4.33 -11.43 -1.31
CA THR A 57 3.17 -11.52 -2.20
C THR A 57 2.04 -10.65 -1.70
N VAL A 58 1.45 -9.87 -2.60
CA VAL A 58 0.32 -8.97 -2.34
C VAL A 58 -0.89 -9.44 -3.12
N TYR A 59 -2.01 -9.61 -2.43
CA TYR A 59 -3.30 -9.94 -3.03
C TYR A 59 -4.23 -8.73 -2.92
N SER A 60 -4.92 -8.40 -4.01
CA SER A 60 -5.94 -7.35 -4.02
C SER A 60 -7.34 -7.98 -4.03
N TYR A 61 -8.24 -7.38 -3.27
CA TYR A 61 -9.65 -7.76 -3.25
C TYR A 61 -10.56 -6.52 -3.24
N PRO A 62 -11.78 -6.63 -3.79
CA PRO A 62 -12.76 -5.56 -3.69
C PRO A 62 -13.17 -5.27 -2.24
N SER A 63 -13.67 -4.05 -2.00
CA SER A 63 -14.30 -3.71 -0.72
C SER A 63 -15.76 -4.18 -0.71
N ASN A 64 -16.02 -5.34 -0.11
CA ASN A 64 -17.32 -6.03 -0.15
C ASN A 64 -18.46 -5.41 0.68
N ARG A 65 -18.44 -4.10 1.02
CA ARG A 65 -19.41 -3.54 1.98
C ARG A 65 -20.19 -2.29 1.54
N GLU A 66 -19.91 -1.70 0.38
CA GLU A 66 -20.61 -0.49 -0.05
C GLU A 66 -20.95 -0.53 -1.54
N SER A 67 -21.92 0.28 -1.96
CA SER A 67 -22.26 0.46 -3.37
C SER A 67 -20.99 0.69 -4.20
N LEU A 68 -20.92 0.12 -5.41
CA LEU A 68 -19.75 0.24 -6.30
C LEU A 68 -19.23 1.67 -6.40
N SER A 69 -20.12 2.67 -6.42
CA SER A 69 -19.80 4.11 -6.43
C SER A 69 -19.04 4.62 -5.19
N LYS A 70 -19.31 4.10 -3.99
CA LYS A 70 -18.64 4.53 -2.74
C LYS A 70 -17.31 3.82 -2.50
N SER A 71 -17.14 2.63 -3.10
CA SER A 71 -15.94 1.80 -2.96
C SER A 71 -14.85 2.05 -4.02
N MET A 72 -15.11 2.88 -5.03
CA MET A 72 -14.18 3.11 -6.15
C MET A 72 -12.83 3.73 -5.76
N GLY A 73 -12.73 4.29 -4.55
CA GLY A 73 -11.48 4.85 -4.03
C GLY A 73 -10.72 3.92 -3.09
N GLN A 74 -11.16 2.68 -2.86
CA GLN A 74 -10.56 1.81 -1.83
C GLN A 74 -10.45 0.35 -2.29
N ALA A 75 -9.45 -0.37 -1.76
CA ALA A 75 -9.30 -1.81 -1.96
C ALA A 75 -8.77 -2.49 -0.70
N LYS A 76 -9.08 -3.78 -0.54
CA LYS A 76 -8.42 -4.61 0.46
C LYS A 76 -7.12 -5.13 -0.13
N LEU A 77 -6.04 -4.99 0.63
CA LEU A 77 -4.74 -5.57 0.31
C LEU A 77 -4.37 -6.58 1.39
N SER A 78 -4.13 -7.82 0.98
CA SER A 78 -3.60 -8.88 1.84
C SER A 78 -2.14 -9.11 1.50
N ILE A 79 -1.26 -8.96 2.47
CA ILE A 79 0.19 -9.09 2.32
C ILE A 79 0.67 -10.35 3.03
N SER A 80 1.35 -11.20 2.28
CA SER A 80 2.15 -12.32 2.79
C SER A 80 3.62 -11.94 2.70
N ALA A 81 4.29 -11.91 3.85
CA ALA A 81 5.72 -11.62 3.98
C ALA A 81 6.29 -12.40 5.18
N PRO A 82 7.61 -12.63 5.25
CA PRO A 82 8.27 -13.24 6.40
C PRO A 82 8.04 -12.47 7.70
N LYS A 83 8.02 -13.18 8.84
CA LYS A 83 7.76 -12.58 10.16
C LYS A 83 8.78 -11.52 10.59
N HIS A 84 10.00 -11.58 10.07
CA HIS A 84 11.05 -10.62 10.38
C HIS A 84 10.88 -9.29 9.62
N MET A 85 10.06 -9.26 8.57
CA MET A 85 9.77 -8.03 7.81
C MET A 85 8.64 -7.25 8.47
N LYS A 86 8.90 -5.97 8.75
CA LYS A 86 7.89 -5.05 9.26
C LYS A 86 6.96 -4.63 8.13
N ILE A 87 5.66 -4.58 8.43
CA ILE A 87 4.63 -4.01 7.57
C ILE A 87 4.04 -2.82 8.30
N GLU A 88 4.25 -1.62 7.74
CA GLU A 88 3.89 -0.35 8.38
C GLU A 88 2.97 0.44 7.44
N ARG A 89 2.01 1.17 8.03
CA ARG A 89 1.16 2.09 7.29
C ARG A 89 1.79 3.48 7.38
N ASP A 90 1.83 4.24 6.30
CA ASP A 90 2.48 5.55 6.30
C ASP A 90 1.84 6.54 7.29
N GLU A 91 0.53 6.41 7.59
CA GLU A 91 -0.12 7.20 8.66
C GLU A 91 0.41 6.90 10.08
N VAL A 92 1.07 5.76 10.27
CA VAL A 92 1.73 5.39 11.52
C VAL A 92 3.16 5.96 11.52
N GLU A 93 3.91 5.83 10.42
CA GLU A 93 5.27 6.39 10.24
C GLU A 93 5.28 7.92 10.38
N THR A 94 4.34 8.62 9.73
CA THR A 94 4.23 10.09 9.79
C THR A 94 3.79 10.65 11.15
N ARG A 95 3.04 9.87 11.96
CA ARG A 95 2.67 10.27 13.32
C ARG A 95 3.85 10.18 14.29
N PHE A 96 4.79 9.27 14.08
CA PHE A 96 6.05 9.25 14.84
C PHE A 96 6.97 10.43 14.45
N HIS A 97 7.01 10.80 13.17
CA HIS A 97 7.84 11.93 12.71
C HIS A 97 7.27 13.32 13.03
N ARG A 98 5.96 13.47 13.27
CA ARG A 98 5.39 14.77 13.71
C ARG A 98 5.82 15.20 15.12
N ASN A 99 6.37 14.30 15.93
CA ASN A 99 6.96 14.66 17.24
C ASN A 99 8.41 15.14 17.14
N GLN A 100 9.00 15.19 15.94
CA GLN A 100 10.23 15.93 15.69
C GLN A 100 9.86 17.25 15.04
N SER A 101 9.41 18.19 15.88
CA SER A 101 9.22 19.58 15.52
C SER A 101 10.50 20.09 14.84
N TYR A 102 10.43 20.37 13.54
CA TYR A 102 11.40 21.22 12.89
C TYR A 102 11.33 22.58 13.60
N ILE A 103 12.33 22.87 14.44
CA ILE A 103 12.65 24.24 14.85
C ILE A 103 13.15 24.90 13.56
N GLY A 104 12.24 25.55 12.84
CA GLY A 104 12.58 26.38 11.71
C GLY A 104 13.44 27.54 12.20
N VAL A 105 14.72 27.52 11.85
CA VAL A 105 15.55 28.72 11.86
C VAL A 105 15.15 29.51 10.61
N MET A 106 14.43 30.61 10.79
CA MET A 106 14.34 31.66 9.78
C MET A 106 15.66 32.44 9.82
N THR A 107 16.35 32.49 8.69
CA THR A 107 17.31 33.55 8.35
C THR A 107 16.77 34.33 7.18
#